data_AF-A0A9R0TC11-F1
#
_entry.id   AF-A0A9R0TC11-F1
#
_cell.length_a   1.000
_cell.length_b   1.000
_cell.length_c   1.000
_cell.angle_alpha   90.00
_cell.angle_beta   90.00
_cell.angle_gamma   90.00
#
_symmetry.space_group_name_H-M   'P 1'
#
loop_
_entity.id
_entity.type
_entity.pdbx_description
1 polymer ?
#
loop_
_entity_poly.entity_id
_entity_poly.type
_entity_poly.pdbx_seq_one_letter_code
_entity_poly.pdbx_strand_id
1 'polypeptide(L)'
;MSPRDRPTGEVRENGERVGFEVVTLDGRSGPLASSRISSPESARWPTVGKYKVDTASLESLALPELQVKEDTDLFIIDEVGKMELFSPAFFPAVMRVMESNIPVLATIPLPRYGRDIPGVARLRNHPGADVFTLNTGNRDTMRESIYNQLSRLMQKR
;
A
#
# COMPACT_ATOMS: atom_id res chain seq x y z
N MET A 1 3.99 8.80 16.32
CA MET A 1 4.25 8.08 15.06
C MET A 1 5.38 8.83 14.37
N SER A 2 6.56 8.25 14.40
CA SER A 2 7.76 8.77 13.74
C SER A 2 7.52 8.72 12.21
N PRO A 3 8.13 9.60 11.40
CA PRO A 3 8.08 9.51 9.94
C PRO A 3 8.50 8.14 9.38
N ARG A 4 9.21 7.31 10.18
CA ARG A 4 9.68 5.97 9.83
C ARG A 4 8.67 4.84 10.06
N ASP A 5 7.48 5.14 10.59
CA ASP A 5 6.47 4.12 10.91
C ASP A 5 5.45 3.91 9.77
N ARG A 6 5.73 4.40 8.55
CA ARG A 6 4.83 4.30 7.39
C ARG A 6 5.40 3.38 6.32
N PRO A 7 4.64 2.40 5.82
CA PRO A 7 5.06 1.51 4.73
C PRO A 7 5.32 2.20 3.38
N THR A 8 4.89 3.45 3.20
CA THR A 8 5.18 4.25 2.00
C THR A 8 5.67 5.64 2.39
N GLY A 9 6.81 6.06 1.81
CA GLY A 9 7.46 7.35 2.09
C GLY A 9 7.45 8.31 0.90
N GLU A 10 7.37 9.61 1.18
CA GLU A 10 7.49 10.67 0.16
C GLU A 10 8.92 11.20 0.10
N VAL A 11 9.57 11.11 -1.06
CA VAL A 11 10.92 11.63 -1.28
C VAL A 11 10.83 13.07 -1.81
N ARG A 12 11.45 14.02 -1.10
CA ARG A 12 11.48 15.44 -1.45
C ARG A 12 12.91 15.96 -1.63
N GLU A 13 13.11 16.80 -2.64
CA GLU A 13 14.34 17.55 -2.86
C GLU A 13 13.97 19.03 -3.07
N ASN A 14 14.66 19.95 -2.39
CA ASN A 14 14.39 21.39 -2.47
C ASN A 14 12.91 21.78 -2.25
N GLY A 15 12.20 21.04 -1.39
CA GLY A 15 10.77 21.23 -1.12
C GLY A 15 9.82 20.64 -2.16
N GLU A 16 10.32 20.16 -3.29
CA GLU A 16 9.53 19.50 -4.33
C GLU A 16 9.50 17.98 -4.12
N ARG A 17 8.34 17.35 -4.31
CA ARG A 17 8.26 15.88 -4.38
C ARG A 17 8.93 15.38 -5.64
N VAL A 18 9.93 14.52 -5.47
CA VAL A 18 10.68 13.89 -6.56
C VAL A 18 10.44 12.40 -6.66
N GLY A 19 9.83 11.76 -5.65
CA GLY A 19 9.55 10.35 -5.71
C GLY A 19 8.80 9.80 -4.51
N PHE A 20 8.74 8.48 -4.49
CA PHE A 20 8.11 7.66 -3.46
C PHE A 20 9.02 6.47 -3.16
N GLU A 21 8.97 5.98 -1.93
CA GLU A 21 9.68 4.78 -1.47
C GLU A 21 8.71 3.78 -0.86
N VAL A 22 9.00 2.50 -1.05
CA VAL A 22 8.42 1.40 -0.28
C VAL A 22 9.27 1.23 0.97
N VAL A 23 8.62 1.04 2.11
CA VAL A 23 9.24 0.83 3.41
C VAL A 23 8.61 -0.40 4.05
N THR A 24 9.43 -1.28 4.59
CA THR A 24 8.99 -2.46 5.35
C THR A 24 9.00 -2.14 6.85
N LEU A 25 8.26 -2.92 7.64
CA LEU A 25 8.19 -2.70 9.10
C LEU A 25 9.53 -2.93 9.82
N ASP A 26 10.43 -3.73 9.23
CA ASP A 26 11.81 -3.91 9.72
C ASP A 26 12.78 -2.79 9.27
N GLY A 27 12.27 -1.76 8.58
CA GLY A 27 13.01 -0.56 8.24
C GLY A 27 13.82 -0.63 6.95
N ARG A 28 13.71 -1.71 6.15
CA ARG A 28 14.24 -1.70 4.77
C ARG A 28 13.40 -0.74 3.93
N SER A 29 14.06 -0.09 2.97
CA SER A 29 13.36 0.76 2.01
C SER A 29 14.01 0.73 0.63
N GLY A 30 13.24 1.15 -0.37
CA GLY A 30 13.70 1.25 -1.76
C GLY A 30 12.74 2.08 -2.61
N PRO A 31 13.17 2.52 -3.80
CA PRO A 31 12.36 3.40 -4.64
C PRO A 31 11.08 2.68 -5.11
N LEU A 32 9.96 3.38 -5.04
CA LEU A 32 8.70 2.96 -5.68
C LEU A 32 8.52 3.69 -7.01
N ALA A 33 8.74 5.01 -7.01
CA ALA A 33 8.62 5.82 -8.20
C ALA A 33 9.47 7.09 -8.12
N SER A 34 9.95 7.57 -9.26
CA SER A 34 10.81 8.75 -9.35
C SER A 34 10.43 9.64 -10.53
N SER A 35 10.54 10.96 -10.38
CA SER A 35 10.40 11.90 -11.49
C SER A 35 11.66 12.02 -12.34
N ARG A 36 12.76 11.35 -11.95
CA ARG A 36 14.03 11.34 -12.66
C ARG A 36 14.20 10.02 -13.39
N ILE A 37 14.62 10.08 -14.66
CA ILE A 37 15.06 8.92 -15.42
C ILE A 37 16.50 8.63 -14.96
N SER A 38 16.69 7.50 -14.29
CA SER A 38 17.99 7.08 -13.75
C SER A 38 18.76 6.16 -14.70
N SER A 39 18.08 5.55 -15.68
CA SER A 39 18.67 4.62 -16.65
C SER A 39 17.85 4.55 -17.96
N PRO A 40 18.42 4.04 -19.07
CA PRO A 40 17.67 3.78 -20.30
C PRO A 40 16.48 2.82 -20.08
N GLU A 41 16.60 1.90 -19.12
CA GLU A 41 15.52 1.00 -18.75
C GLU A 41 14.36 1.76 -18.09
N SER A 42 14.66 2.67 -17.16
CA SER A 42 13.65 3.47 -16.45
C SER A 42 12.82 4.38 -17.37
N ALA A 43 13.32 4.69 -18.57
CA ALA A 43 12.56 5.42 -19.57
C ALA A 43 11.31 4.63 -20.04
N ARG A 44 11.39 3.29 -20.04
CA ARG A 44 10.31 2.37 -20.46
C ARG A 44 9.35 1.99 -19.33
N TRP A 45 9.64 2.39 -18.09
CA TRP A 45 8.79 2.06 -16.96
C TRP A 45 7.39 2.71 -17.07
N PRO A 46 6.37 2.06 -16.49
CA PRO A 46 5.04 2.64 -16.36
C PRO A 46 5.08 4.01 -15.69
N THR A 47 4.12 4.87 -16.04
CA THR A 47 4.13 6.27 -15.63
C THR A 47 2.82 6.67 -14.94
N VAL A 48 2.93 7.39 -13.82
CA VAL A 48 1.81 8.06 -13.14
C VAL A 48 2.13 9.54 -12.99
N GLY A 49 1.46 10.38 -13.79
CA GLY A 49 1.80 11.80 -13.87
C GLY A 49 3.24 11.97 -14.36
N LYS A 50 4.10 12.61 -13.56
CA LYS A 50 5.53 12.79 -13.87
C LYS A 50 6.43 11.65 -13.38
N TYR A 51 5.89 10.66 -12.65
CA TYR A 51 6.69 9.64 -11.97
C TYR A 51 6.77 8.35 -12.78
N LYS A 52 7.97 7.82 -12.94
CA LYS A 52 8.28 6.48 -13.45
C LYS A 52 8.24 5.48 -12.30
N VAL A 53 7.50 4.40 -12.45
CA VAL A 53 7.27 3.39 -11.39
C VAL A 53 8.29 2.26 -11.54
N ASP A 54 9.06 2.03 -10.49
CA ASP A 54 10.02 0.93 -10.39
C ASP A 54 9.33 -0.31 -9.79
N THR A 55 8.67 -1.09 -10.65
CA THR A 55 7.97 -2.30 -10.19
C THR A 55 8.93 -3.35 -9.66
N ALA A 56 10.18 -3.40 -10.16
CA ALA A 56 11.16 -4.39 -9.72
C ALA A 56 11.61 -4.13 -8.28
N SER A 57 11.88 -2.86 -7.94
CA SER A 57 12.18 -2.46 -6.56
C SER A 57 11.01 -2.73 -5.62
N LEU A 58 9.78 -2.35 -6.01
CA LEU A 58 8.56 -2.69 -5.26
C LEU A 58 8.47 -4.20 -5.00
N GLU A 59 8.62 -5.02 -6.04
CA GLU A 59 8.49 -6.47 -5.93
C GLU A 59 9.53 -7.07 -5.00
N SER A 60 10.78 -6.59 -5.08
CA SER A 60 11.89 -7.07 -4.24
C SER A 60 11.68 -6.81 -2.75
N LEU A 61 10.93 -5.76 -2.39
CA LEU A 61 10.67 -5.37 -1.01
C LEU A 61 9.32 -5.86 -0.51
N ALA A 62 8.25 -5.68 -1.27
CA ALA A 62 6.89 -5.94 -0.80
C ALA A 62 6.47 -7.41 -0.91
N LEU A 63 6.90 -8.15 -1.94
CA LEU A 63 6.47 -9.55 -2.11
C LEU A 63 6.94 -10.48 -0.99
N PRO A 64 8.17 -10.34 -0.44
CA PRO A 64 8.57 -11.08 0.75
C PRO A 64 7.71 -10.80 1.98
N GLU A 65 7.23 -9.56 2.14
CA GLU A 65 6.37 -9.15 3.25
C GLU A 65 4.92 -9.64 3.09
N LEU A 66 4.49 -9.97 1.88
CA LEU A 66 3.15 -10.49 1.58
C LEU A 66 3.07 -12.03 1.59
N GLN A 67 4.08 -12.71 2.15
CA GLN A 67 4.03 -14.16 2.35
C GLN A 67 3.20 -14.48 3.60
N VAL A 68 2.19 -15.34 3.44
CA VAL A 68 1.38 -15.86 4.55
C VAL A 68 2.23 -16.84 5.36
N LYS A 69 2.60 -16.46 6.58
CA LYS A 69 3.34 -17.30 7.53
C LYS A 69 2.47 -17.55 8.76
N GLU A 70 2.67 -18.70 9.42
CA GLU A 70 1.87 -19.10 10.59
C GLU A 70 2.05 -18.15 11.79
N ASP A 71 3.22 -17.51 11.89
CA ASP A 71 3.60 -16.57 12.95
C ASP A 71 3.18 -15.11 12.66
N THR A 72 2.41 -14.87 11.60
CA THR A 72 1.97 -13.51 11.25
C THR A 72 0.62 -13.18 11.89
N ASP A 73 0.61 -12.12 12.71
CA ASP A 73 -0.56 -11.65 13.44
C ASP A 73 -1.43 -10.65 12.65
N LEU A 74 -0.80 -9.82 11.83
CA LEU A 74 -1.44 -8.72 11.12
C LEU A 74 -0.62 -8.31 9.89
N PHE A 75 -1.28 -8.12 8.76
CA PHE A 75 -0.69 -7.42 7.61
C PHE A 75 -1.07 -5.94 7.62
N ILE A 76 -0.09 -5.08 7.35
CA ILE A 76 -0.30 -3.64 7.17
C ILE A 76 0.19 -3.25 5.78
N ILE A 77 -0.69 -2.68 4.97
CA ILE A 77 -0.39 -2.24 3.61
C ILE A 77 -0.81 -0.77 3.48
N ASP A 78 0.16 0.14 3.58
CA ASP A 78 -0.12 1.56 3.38
C ASP A 78 -0.02 1.92 1.90
N GLU A 79 -1.18 1.79 1.30
CA GLU A 79 -1.64 1.98 -0.06
C GLU A 79 -1.51 0.77 -1.00
N VAL A 80 -2.67 0.29 -1.45
CA VAL A 80 -2.79 -0.50 -2.68
C VAL A 80 -3.42 0.39 -3.73
N GLY A 81 -2.57 1.05 -4.52
CA GLY A 81 -2.96 2.11 -5.43
C GLY A 81 -2.49 1.88 -6.86
N LYS A 82 -2.55 2.94 -7.67
CA LYS A 82 -2.24 2.85 -9.09
C LYS A 82 -0.79 2.44 -9.36
N MET A 83 0.14 2.88 -8.52
CA MET A 83 1.57 2.63 -8.72
C MET A 83 1.89 1.16 -8.47
N GLU A 84 1.41 0.62 -7.36
CA GLU A 84 1.67 -0.75 -6.92
C GLU A 84 1.01 -1.75 -7.88
N LEU A 85 -0.18 -1.41 -8.40
CA LEU A 85 -0.92 -2.22 -9.36
C LEU A 85 -0.28 -2.31 -10.77
N PHE A 86 0.83 -1.61 -11.04
CA PHE A 86 1.65 -1.90 -12.22
C PHE A 86 2.47 -3.18 -12.08
N SER A 87 2.74 -3.64 -10.84
CA SER A 87 3.37 -4.94 -10.64
C SER A 87 2.33 -6.05 -10.88
N PRO A 88 2.57 -6.96 -11.84
CA PRO A 88 1.67 -8.10 -12.08
C PRO A 88 1.69 -9.10 -10.92
N ALA A 89 2.74 -9.11 -10.09
CA ALA A 89 2.89 -10.01 -8.95
C ALA A 89 2.29 -9.45 -7.65
N PHE A 90 2.24 -8.13 -7.49
CA PHE A 90 1.79 -7.48 -6.26
C PHE A 90 0.32 -7.74 -5.96
N PHE A 91 -0.58 -7.47 -6.91
CA PHE A 91 -2.02 -7.63 -6.67
C PHE A 91 -2.44 -9.07 -6.32
N PRO A 92 -1.94 -10.12 -7.03
CA PRO A 92 -2.16 -11.50 -6.61
C PRO A 92 -1.64 -11.80 -5.20
N ALA A 93 -0.50 -11.23 -4.79
CA ALA A 93 0.02 -11.42 -3.43
C ALA A 93 -0.89 -10.79 -2.37
N VAL A 94 -1.38 -9.56 -2.60
CA VAL A 94 -2.38 -8.90 -1.73
C VAL A 94 -3.65 -9.75 -1.61
N MET A 95 -4.15 -10.30 -2.71
CA MET A 95 -5.35 -11.14 -2.68
C MET A 95 -5.14 -12.42 -1.86
N ARG A 96 -3.99 -13.08 -1.98
CA ARG A 96 -3.66 -14.26 -1.15
C ARG A 96 -3.65 -13.94 0.34
N VAL A 97 -3.12 -12.78 0.71
CA VAL A 97 -3.13 -12.30 2.09
C VAL A 97 -4.56 -12.04 2.57
N MET A 98 -5.40 -11.42 1.74
CA MET A 98 -6.82 -11.19 2.07
C MET A 98 -7.68 -12.46 2.14
N GLU A 99 -7.29 -13.51 1.42
CA GLU A 99 -7.94 -14.82 1.46
C GLU A 99 -7.44 -15.69 2.61
N SER A 100 -6.44 -15.22 3.37
CA SER A 100 -5.93 -15.90 4.56
C SER A 100 -6.81 -15.64 5.80
N ASN A 101 -6.54 -16.37 6.88
CA ASN A 101 -7.19 -16.12 8.17
C ASN A 101 -6.53 -15.00 9.00
N ILE A 102 -5.55 -14.28 8.43
CA ILE A 102 -4.78 -13.23 9.12
C ILE A 102 -5.45 -11.88 8.86
N PRO A 103 -5.72 -11.07 9.90
CA PRO A 103 -6.22 -9.71 9.73
C PRO A 103 -5.35 -8.87 8.78
N VAL A 104 -5.99 -8.00 8.01
CA VAL A 104 -5.33 -7.07 7.08
C VAL A 104 -5.83 -5.65 7.34
N LEU A 105 -4.91 -4.73 7.58
CA LEU A 105 -5.16 -3.30 7.55
C LEU A 105 -4.54 -2.72 6.28
N ALA A 106 -5.36 -2.27 5.34
CA ALA A 106 -4.89 -1.68 4.11
C ALA A 106 -5.55 -0.32 3.84
N THR A 107 -4.82 0.57 3.19
CA THR A 107 -5.39 1.81 2.63
C THR A 107 -5.52 1.67 1.12
N ILE A 108 -6.57 2.29 0.56
CA ILE A 108 -6.82 2.32 -0.89
C ILE A 108 -7.19 3.74 -1.31
N PRO A 109 -6.81 4.18 -2.51
CA PRO A 109 -7.16 5.52 -2.98
C PRO A 109 -8.66 5.63 -3.26
N LEU A 110 -9.22 6.82 -3.03
CA LEU A 110 -10.57 7.13 -3.47
C LEU A 110 -10.65 7.16 -5.01
N PRO A 111 -11.77 6.72 -5.61
CA PRO A 111 -12.01 6.87 -7.04
C PRO A 111 -11.86 8.33 -7.46
N ARG A 112 -11.02 8.59 -8.47
CA ARG A 112 -10.85 9.95 -9.01
C ARG A 112 -11.76 10.11 -10.22
N TYR A 113 -12.59 11.16 -10.20
CA TYR A 113 -13.49 11.54 -11.30
C TYR A 113 -14.40 10.38 -11.77
N GLY A 114 -14.85 9.52 -10.85
CA GLY A 114 -15.71 8.39 -11.15
C GLY A 114 -15.02 7.22 -11.89
N ARG A 115 -13.71 7.29 -12.14
CA ARG A 115 -12.94 6.17 -12.68
C ARG A 115 -12.30 5.40 -11.55
N ASP A 116 -12.79 4.18 -11.36
CA ASP A 116 -12.21 3.25 -10.42
C ASP A 116 -11.05 2.48 -11.05
N ILE A 117 -10.06 2.12 -10.24
CA ILE A 117 -8.99 1.23 -10.67
C ILE A 117 -9.48 -0.19 -10.41
N PRO A 118 -9.56 -1.10 -11.39
CA PRO A 118 -10.19 -2.40 -11.21
C PRO A 118 -9.66 -3.20 -10.00
N GLY A 119 -8.35 -3.17 -9.76
CA GLY A 119 -7.74 -3.80 -8.58
C GLY A 119 -8.21 -3.16 -7.27
N VAL A 120 -8.24 -1.83 -7.19
CA VAL A 120 -8.76 -1.08 -6.03
C VAL A 120 -10.24 -1.38 -5.78
N ALA A 121 -11.05 -1.38 -6.85
CA ALA A 121 -12.47 -1.70 -6.79
C ALA A 121 -12.70 -3.10 -6.21
N ARG A 122 -11.88 -4.07 -6.61
CA ARG A 122 -11.96 -5.45 -6.13
C ARG A 122 -11.63 -5.58 -4.64
N LEU A 123 -10.65 -4.82 -4.13
CA LEU A 123 -10.34 -4.77 -2.70
C LEU A 123 -11.48 -4.13 -1.92
N ARG A 124 -11.98 -2.98 -2.41
CA ARG A 124 -13.08 -2.25 -1.78
C ARG A 124 -14.37 -3.08 -1.68
N ASN A 125 -14.66 -3.87 -2.71
CA ASN A 125 -15.88 -4.67 -2.78
C ASN A 125 -15.68 -6.11 -2.28
N HIS A 126 -14.56 -6.42 -1.65
CA HIS A 126 -14.30 -7.77 -1.14
C HIS A 126 -15.30 -8.10 -0.01
N PRO A 127 -15.95 -9.28 -0.03
CA PRO A 127 -17.02 -9.60 0.93
C PRO A 127 -16.56 -9.66 2.39
N GLY A 128 -15.27 -9.89 2.63
CA GLY A 128 -14.67 -9.87 3.97
C GLY A 128 -14.06 -8.53 4.39
N ALA A 129 -14.20 -7.46 3.58
CA ALA A 129 -13.60 -6.16 3.87
C ALA A 129 -14.61 -5.19 4.49
N ASP A 130 -14.23 -4.59 5.62
CA ASP A 130 -14.90 -3.41 6.16
C ASP A 130 -14.19 -2.15 5.67
N VAL A 131 -14.91 -1.29 4.95
CA VAL A 131 -14.33 -0.11 4.29
C VAL A 131 -14.71 1.16 5.01
N PHE A 132 -13.70 1.90 5.48
CA PHE A 132 -13.87 3.20 6.12
C PHE A 132 -13.40 4.32 5.20
N THR A 133 -14.30 5.24 4.85
CA THR A 133 -13.93 6.45 4.08
C THR A 133 -13.51 7.56 5.04
N LEU A 134 -12.25 7.96 4.97
CA LEU A 134 -11.68 9.00 5.83
C LEU A 134 -11.82 10.39 5.22
N ASN A 135 -12.13 11.37 6.06
CA ASN A 135 -12.06 12.80 5.78
C ASN A 135 -11.47 13.54 7.00
N THR A 136 -11.32 14.85 6.91
CA THR A 136 -10.73 15.65 8.00
C THR A 136 -11.59 15.68 9.26
N GLY A 137 -12.91 15.53 9.14
CA GLY A 137 -13.85 15.59 10.27
C GLY A 137 -14.07 14.27 10.99
N ASN A 138 -13.73 13.12 10.39
CA ASN A 138 -13.98 11.80 10.98
C ASN A 138 -12.70 11.03 11.36
N ARG A 139 -11.52 11.61 11.13
CA ARG A 139 -10.23 10.92 11.28
C ARG A 139 -10.06 10.26 12.65
N ASP A 140 -10.32 10.99 13.72
CA ASP A 140 -10.08 10.50 15.09
C ASP A 140 -11.10 9.43 15.49
N THR A 141 -12.38 9.64 15.17
CA THR A 141 -13.43 8.65 15.42
C THR A 141 -13.21 7.37 14.62
N MET A 142 -12.77 7.48 13.36
CA MET A 142 -12.47 6.32 12.52
C MET A 142 -11.23 5.59 13.01
N ARG A 143 -10.21 6.31 13.49
CA ARG A 143 -9.04 5.69 14.14
C ARG A 143 -9.46 4.80 15.31
N GLU A 144 -10.30 5.31 16.21
CA GLU A 144 -10.79 4.52 17.35
C GLU A 144 -11.61 3.31 16.89
N SER A 145 -12.48 3.50 15.90
CA SER A 145 -13.30 2.42 15.34
C SER A 145 -12.45 1.30 14.75
N ILE A 146 -11.47 1.65 13.91
CA ILE A 146 -10.54 0.72 13.28
C ILE A 146 -9.70 0.00 14.36
N TYR A 147 -9.18 0.74 15.34
CA TYR A 147 -8.40 0.16 16.43
C TYR A 147 -9.20 -0.88 17.24
N ASN A 148 -10.43 -0.54 17.62
CA ASN A 148 -11.29 -1.43 18.38
C ASN A 148 -11.65 -2.69 17.57
N GLN A 149 -11.88 -2.54 16.26
CA GLN A 149 -12.17 -3.67 15.39
C GLN A 149 -10.97 -4.60 15.24
N LEU A 150 -9.78 -4.06 14.95
CA LEU A 150 -8.54 -4.84 14.85
C LEU A 150 -8.23 -5.56 16.16
N SER A 151 -8.35 -4.87 17.30
CA SER A 151 -8.12 -5.47 18.62
C SER A 151 -9.03 -6.69 18.86
N ARG A 152 -10.30 -6.62 18.45
CA ARG A 152 -11.25 -7.74 18.57
C ARG A 152 -10.89 -8.89 17.65
N LEU A 153 -10.39 -8.62 16.44
CA LEU A 153 -9.96 -9.67 15.51
C LEU A 153 -8.72 -10.40 16.02
N MET A 154 -7.78 -9.68 16.62
CA MET A 154 -6.55 -10.25 17.18
C MET A 154 -6.78 -11.05 18.47
N GLN A 155 -7.82 -10.73 19.26
CA GLN A 155 -8.17 -11.47 20.49
C GLN A 155 -8.89 -12.82 20.23
N LYS A 156 -9.37 -13.06 19.01
CA LYS A 156 -10.12 -14.28 18.65
C LYS A 156 -9.23 -15.42 18.14
N ARG A 157 -7.91 -15.24 18.18
CA ARG A 157 -6.89 -16.25 17.88
C ARG A 157 -6.28 -16.75 19.18
#